data_AF-A0A1Y2MFW2-F1
#
_entry.id   AF-A0A1Y2MFW2-F1
#
_cell.length_a   1.000
_cell.length_b   1.000
_cell.length_c   1.000
_cell.angle_alpha   90.00
_cell.angle_beta   90.00
_cell.angle_gamma   90.00
#
_symmetry.space_group_name_H-M   'P 1'
#
loop_
_entity.id
_entity.type
_entity.pdbx_description
1 polymer ?
#
loop_
_entity_poly.entity_id
_entity_poly.type
_entity_poly.pdbx_seq_one_letter_code
_entity_poly.pdbx_strand_id
1 'polypeptide(L)'
;MVRILDMFISERYVEHWAKIQQLSRSTAPWSSEALRLYVLEALRLLPSAAPCVRKSEIDPALNDWRDGQAIKKGDTLVLNFAVAGRGGEKFPHPDSLLLTRPLEVYQHLPFIERLHGPLARDIAVAGLAEQLRVFGKMGGLRRAPEAFGTLRAVCENAVVSYLSDAQDAWVPIPPSLKLCFDSLP
;
A
#
# COMPACT_ATOMS: atom_id res chain seq x y z
N MET A 1 7.40 1.55 -0.85
CA MET A 1 7.91 0.51 -1.77
C MET A 1 8.00 -0.87 -1.11
N VAL A 2 8.75 -1.06 0.00
CA VAL A 2 8.95 -2.37 0.66
C VAL A 2 7.69 -3.25 0.74
N ARG A 3 6.57 -2.72 1.27
CA ARG A 3 5.30 -3.45 1.37
C ARG A 3 4.66 -3.81 0.03
N ILE A 4 4.82 -2.95 -0.98
CA ILE A 4 4.28 -3.19 -2.33
C ILE A 4 5.02 -4.37 -2.97
N LEU A 5 6.35 -4.39 -2.85
CA LEU A 5 7.16 -5.53 -3.31
C LEU A 5 6.79 -6.80 -2.56
N ASP A 6 6.74 -6.74 -1.23
CA ASP A 6 6.39 -7.88 -0.39
C ASP A 6 5.03 -8.49 -0.79
N MET A 7 4.05 -7.64 -1.13
CA MET A 7 2.75 -8.06 -1.66
C MET A 7 2.90 -8.78 -2.99
N PHE A 8 3.52 -8.16 -3.99
CA PHE A 8 3.55 -8.73 -5.35
C PHE A 8 4.36 -10.02 -5.43
N ILE A 9 5.47 -10.13 -4.71
CA ILE A 9 6.30 -11.36 -4.72
C ILE A 9 5.70 -12.51 -3.88
N SER A 10 4.58 -12.27 -3.18
CA SER A 10 3.89 -13.32 -2.44
C SER A 10 3.08 -14.23 -3.37
N GLU A 11 2.83 -15.46 -2.92
CA GLU A 11 2.07 -16.46 -3.67
C GLU A 11 0.69 -15.95 -4.12
N ARG A 12 0.02 -15.15 -3.27
CA ARG A 12 -1.32 -14.59 -3.55
C ARG A 12 -1.36 -13.69 -4.78
N TYR A 13 -0.25 -13.03 -5.11
CA TYR A 13 -0.21 -12.03 -6.20
C TYR A 13 0.79 -12.40 -7.31
N VAL A 14 1.20 -13.68 -7.37
CA VAL A 14 2.20 -14.17 -8.32
C VAL A 14 1.83 -13.89 -9.78
N GLU A 15 0.54 -13.99 -10.13
CA GLU A 15 0.06 -13.68 -11.48
C GLU A 15 0.25 -12.20 -11.85
N HIS A 16 -0.03 -11.31 -10.89
CA HIS A 16 0.21 -9.87 -11.06
C HIS A 16 1.69 -9.55 -11.13
N TRP A 17 2.52 -10.25 -10.36
CA TRP A 17 3.97 -10.08 -10.42
C TRP A 17 4.55 -10.49 -11.78
N ALA A 18 4.14 -11.63 -12.33
CA ALA A 18 4.53 -12.04 -13.68
C ALA A 18 4.13 -10.98 -14.72
N LYS A 19 2.94 -10.39 -14.58
CA LYS A 19 2.49 -9.30 -15.46
C LYS A 19 3.32 -8.02 -15.28
N ILE A 20 3.64 -7.64 -14.04
CA ILE A 20 4.50 -6.50 -13.73
C ILE A 20 5.89 -6.69 -14.35
N GLN A 21 6.49 -7.88 -14.25
CA GLN A 21 7.77 -8.16 -14.89
C GLN A 21 7.70 -8.02 -16.41
N GLN A 22 6.62 -8.50 -17.04
CA GLN A 22 6.39 -8.31 -18.48
C GLN A 22 6.29 -6.83 -18.84
N LEU A 23 5.46 -6.07 -18.11
CA LEU A 23 5.27 -4.62 -18.33
C LEU A 23 6.57 -3.84 -18.15
N SER A 24 7.37 -4.23 -17.16
CA SER A 24 8.61 -3.54 -16.80
C SER A 24 9.66 -3.56 -17.91
N ARG A 25 9.64 -4.60 -18.76
CA ARG A 25 10.55 -4.75 -19.93
C ARG A 25 10.09 -3.97 -21.16
N SER A 26 8.85 -3.49 -21.20
CA SER A 26 8.31 -2.71 -22.31
C SER A 26 8.65 -1.22 -22.16
N THR A 27 8.97 -0.55 -23.25
CA THR A 27 9.14 0.92 -23.31
C THR A 27 7.88 1.64 -23.78
N ALA A 28 6.81 0.91 -24.09
CA ALA A 28 5.60 1.50 -24.63
C ALA A 28 4.85 2.33 -23.55
N PRO A 29 4.23 3.47 -23.89
CA PRO A 29 3.58 4.34 -22.91
C PRO A 29 2.51 3.64 -22.04
N TRP A 30 1.75 2.72 -22.63
CA TRP A 30 0.72 1.95 -21.91
C TRP A 30 1.31 1.04 -20.82
N SER A 31 2.59 0.68 -20.90
CA SER A 31 3.25 -0.11 -19.85
C SER A 31 3.48 0.71 -18.59
N SER A 32 3.89 1.98 -18.72
CA SER A 32 4.04 2.90 -17.60
C SER A 32 2.70 3.15 -16.93
N GLU A 33 1.65 3.34 -17.72
CA GLU A 33 0.30 3.52 -17.19
C GLU A 33 -0.20 2.28 -16.44
N ALA A 34 0.03 1.08 -16.97
CA ALA A 34 -0.34 -0.15 -16.26
C ALA A 34 0.42 -0.32 -14.93
N LEU A 35 1.72 0.02 -14.88
CA LEU A 35 2.49 0.01 -13.63
C LEU A 35 1.98 1.07 -12.64
N ARG A 36 1.58 2.25 -13.12
CA ARG A 36 0.93 3.29 -12.33
C ARG A 36 -0.35 2.77 -11.67
N LEU A 37 -1.20 2.08 -12.42
CA LEU A 37 -2.43 1.47 -11.92
C LEU A 37 -2.18 0.35 -10.91
N TYR A 38 -1.15 -0.47 -11.11
CA TYR A 38 -0.72 -1.46 -10.12
C TYR A 38 -0.31 -0.82 -8.79
N VAL A 39 0.42 0.29 -8.84
CA VAL A 39 0.79 1.05 -7.64
C VAL A 39 -0.44 1.61 -6.95
N LEU A 40 -1.41 2.17 -7.67
CA LEU A 40 -2.66 2.69 -7.08
C LEU A 40 -3.45 1.59 -6.38
N GLU A 41 -3.62 0.44 -7.01
CA GLU A 41 -4.30 -0.70 -6.38
C GLU A 41 -3.52 -1.25 -5.17
N ALA A 42 -2.18 -1.27 -5.23
CA ALA A 42 -1.37 -1.65 -4.08
C ALA A 42 -1.53 -0.66 -2.91
N LEU A 43 -1.52 0.65 -3.19
CA LEU A 43 -1.73 1.69 -2.19
C LEU A 43 -3.15 1.70 -1.61
N ARG A 44 -4.14 1.22 -2.38
CA ARG A 44 -5.49 0.98 -1.86
C ARG A 44 -5.52 -0.11 -0.79
N LEU A 45 -4.84 -1.23 -1.05
CA LEU A 45 -4.84 -2.38 -0.14
C LEU A 45 -3.88 -2.24 1.03
N LEU A 46 -2.76 -1.55 0.79
CA LEU A 46 -1.65 -1.33 1.71
C LEU A 46 -1.35 0.17 1.83
N PRO A 47 -2.30 0.96 2.35
CA PRO A 47 -2.09 2.39 2.56
C PRO A 47 -0.97 2.64 3.57
N SER A 48 -0.43 3.87 3.58
CA SER A 48 0.72 4.35 4.36
C SER A 48 1.17 3.46 5.53
N ALA A 49 2.46 3.19 5.64
CA ALA A 49 3.01 2.39 6.74
C ALA A 49 2.72 3.02 8.12
N ALA A 50 2.77 4.35 8.23
CA ALA A 50 2.51 5.03 9.50
C ALA A 50 1.00 5.22 9.75
N PRO A 51 0.53 5.01 11.00
CA PRO A 51 -0.87 5.25 11.36
C PRO A 51 -1.23 6.72 11.21
N CYS A 52 -2.41 6.98 10.67
CA CYS A 52 -2.94 8.33 10.55
C CYS A 52 -3.85 8.62 11.74
N VAL A 53 -3.31 9.35 12.71
CA VAL A 53 -4.01 9.68 13.95
C VAL A 53 -4.64 11.07 13.85
N ARG A 54 -5.85 11.23 14.38
CA ARG A 54 -6.55 12.51 14.54
C ARG A 54 -7.04 12.65 15.97
N LYS A 55 -7.15 13.88 16.44
CA LYS A 55 -7.82 14.21 17.69
C LYS A 55 -9.11 14.94 17.38
N SER A 56 -10.21 14.53 17.99
CA SER A 56 -11.47 15.24 17.82
C SER A 56 -11.45 16.51 18.68
N GLU A 57 -11.63 17.67 18.05
CA GLU A 57 -11.73 18.96 18.77
C GLU A 57 -13.19 19.34 19.11
N ILE A 58 -14.14 18.53 18.62
CA ILE A 58 -15.58 18.72 18.78
C ILE A 58 -16.25 17.39 19.17
N ASP A 59 -17.53 17.45 19.55
CA ASP A 59 -18.42 16.29 19.61
C ASP A 59 -19.16 16.19 18.27
N PRO A 60 -18.62 15.47 17.27
CA PRO A 60 -19.20 15.51 15.94
C PRO A 60 -20.54 14.76 15.90
N ALA A 61 -21.57 15.42 15.37
CA ALA A 61 -22.80 14.76 14.97
C ALA A 61 -22.55 14.02 13.63
N LEU A 62 -21.82 12.90 13.68
CA LEU A 62 -21.60 12.05 12.50
C LEU A 62 -22.85 11.18 12.29
N ASN A 63 -23.59 11.45 11.23
CA ASN A 63 -24.82 10.75 10.85
C ASN A 63 -24.57 9.55 9.91
N ASP A 64 -23.32 9.20 9.60
CA ASP A 64 -22.95 8.38 8.44
C ASP A 64 -22.30 7.03 8.75
N TRP A 65 -22.03 6.71 10.01
CA TRP A 65 -21.26 5.52 10.37
C TRP A 65 -22.18 4.45 10.97
N ARG A 66 -22.00 3.22 10.49
CA ARG A 66 -22.97 2.13 10.63
C ARG A 66 -22.87 1.34 11.94
N ASP A 67 -22.00 1.70 12.91
CA ASP A 67 -21.75 0.88 14.11
C ASP A 67 -21.37 1.63 15.42
N GLY A 68 -22.32 2.31 16.08
CA GLY A 68 -22.45 2.36 17.56
C GLY A 68 -21.50 3.11 18.56
N GLN A 69 -20.23 3.41 18.30
CA GLN A 69 -19.42 4.43 19.04
C GLN A 69 -19.57 5.94 18.69
N ALA A 70 -20.24 6.69 19.59
CA ALA A 70 -20.22 8.15 19.56
C ALA A 70 -18.81 8.70 19.81
N ILE A 71 -18.25 9.42 18.83
CA ILE A 71 -16.98 10.14 18.95
C ILE A 71 -17.21 11.39 19.82
N LYS A 72 -16.32 11.62 20.78
CA LYS A 72 -16.33 12.79 21.67
C LYS A 72 -15.12 13.67 21.45
N LYS A 73 -15.26 14.93 21.86
CA LYS A 73 -14.15 15.86 21.98
C LYS A 73 -13.06 15.27 22.87
N GLY A 74 -11.83 15.30 22.38
CA GLY A 74 -10.66 14.74 23.04
C GLY A 74 -10.33 13.32 22.59
N ASP A 75 -11.24 12.60 21.93
CA ASP A 75 -10.97 11.24 21.46
C ASP A 75 -9.84 11.23 20.44
N THR A 76 -9.02 10.18 20.53
CA THR A 76 -7.96 9.89 19.57
C THR A 76 -8.46 8.86 18.58
N LEU A 77 -8.51 9.24 17.31
CA LEU A 77 -9.03 8.46 16.21
C LEU A 77 -7.87 7.92 15.38
N VAL A 78 -7.89 6.61 15.12
CA VAL A 78 -6.98 5.97 14.16
C VAL A 78 -7.74 5.74 12.87
N LEU A 79 -7.30 6.37 11.79
CA LEU A 79 -7.93 6.21 10.48
C LEU A 79 -7.42 4.93 9.81
N ASN A 80 -8.26 3.88 9.82
CA ASN A 80 -7.94 2.62 9.18
C ASN A 80 -8.25 2.66 7.68
N PHE A 81 -7.29 3.15 6.91
CA PHE A 81 -7.45 3.22 5.46
C PHE A 81 -7.40 1.86 4.77
N ALA A 82 -6.79 0.84 5.38
CA ALA A 82 -6.73 -0.48 4.78
C ALA A 82 -8.13 -1.11 4.73
N VAL A 83 -8.95 -0.86 5.76
CA VAL A 83 -10.37 -1.20 5.78
C VAL A 83 -11.15 -0.31 4.80
N ALA A 84 -10.92 1.01 4.79
CA ALA A 84 -11.61 1.91 3.87
C ALA A 84 -11.38 1.56 2.39
N GLY A 85 -10.14 1.19 2.01
CA GLY A 85 -9.78 0.73 0.66
C GLY A 85 -10.39 -0.61 0.26
N ARG A 86 -11.04 -1.32 1.19
CA ARG A 86 -11.78 -2.58 0.97
C ARG A 86 -13.29 -2.42 1.17
N GLY A 87 -13.79 -1.20 1.37
CA GLY A 87 -15.23 -0.96 1.52
C GLY A 87 -15.99 -1.34 0.26
N GLY A 88 -16.81 -2.40 0.32
CA GLY A 88 -17.47 -3.01 -0.85
C GLY A 88 -18.40 -2.08 -1.63
N GLU A 89 -18.95 -1.04 -1.00
CA GLU A 89 -19.79 -0.03 -1.68
C GLU A 89 -19.01 0.81 -2.68
N LYS A 90 -17.75 1.14 -2.36
CA LYS A 90 -16.86 1.94 -3.24
C LYS A 90 -15.96 1.05 -4.10
N PHE A 91 -15.62 -0.14 -3.59
CA PHE A 91 -14.70 -1.07 -4.24
C PHE A 91 -15.33 -2.46 -4.39
N PRO A 92 -16.13 -2.68 -5.46
CA PRO A 92 -16.57 -4.03 -5.83
C PRO A 92 -15.35 -4.96 -5.99
N HIS A 93 -15.47 -6.21 -5.54
CA HIS A 93 -14.35 -7.16 -5.45
C HIS A 93 -13.15 -6.56 -4.68
N PRO A 94 -13.32 -6.23 -3.38
CA PRO A 94 -12.38 -5.41 -2.63
C PRO A 94 -11.00 -6.04 -2.46
N ASP A 95 -10.91 -7.37 -2.52
CA ASP A 95 -9.66 -8.13 -2.36
C ASP A 95 -8.92 -8.40 -3.67
N SER A 96 -9.51 -8.04 -4.82
CA SER A 96 -8.93 -8.22 -6.14
C SER A 96 -8.23 -6.96 -6.63
N LEU A 97 -7.07 -7.13 -7.27
CA LEU A 97 -6.38 -6.04 -7.99
C LEU A 97 -7.00 -5.89 -9.38
N LEU A 98 -7.75 -4.81 -9.58
CA LEU A 98 -8.43 -4.51 -10.84
C LEU A 98 -7.87 -3.21 -11.42
N LEU A 99 -7.16 -3.30 -12.54
CA LEU A 99 -6.60 -2.12 -13.22
C LEU A 99 -7.66 -1.29 -13.96
N THR A 100 -8.88 -1.83 -14.11
CA THR A 100 -9.99 -1.20 -14.82
C THR A 100 -10.87 -0.32 -13.94
N ARG A 101 -10.53 -0.15 -12.65
CA ARG A 101 -11.30 0.72 -11.76
C ARG A 101 -11.24 2.17 -12.26
N PRO A 102 -12.35 2.94 -12.21
CA PRO A 102 -12.35 4.36 -12.54
C PRO A 102 -11.32 5.11 -11.71
N LEU A 103 -10.57 6.06 -12.29
CA LEU A 103 -9.47 6.72 -11.58
C LEU A 103 -9.95 7.56 -10.39
N GLU A 104 -11.20 8.01 -10.44
CA GLU A 104 -11.86 8.84 -9.45
C GLU A 104 -11.95 8.14 -8.09
N VAL A 105 -12.05 6.80 -8.06
CA VAL A 105 -12.12 6.05 -6.80
C VAL A 105 -10.83 6.15 -5.98
N TYR A 106 -9.70 6.46 -6.63
CA TYR A 106 -8.41 6.62 -5.97
C TYR A 106 -8.18 8.01 -5.39
N GLN A 107 -9.03 8.99 -5.70
CA GLN A 107 -8.93 10.34 -5.14
C GLN A 107 -9.07 10.34 -3.62
N HIS A 108 -9.85 9.40 -3.09
CA HIS A 108 -10.10 9.22 -1.66
C HIS A 108 -9.08 8.32 -0.96
N LEU A 109 -8.10 7.75 -1.69
CA LEU A 109 -7.01 7.04 -1.03
C LEU A 109 -6.21 8.01 -0.15
N PRO A 110 -5.63 7.52 0.96
CA PRO A 110 -4.90 8.35 1.91
C PRO A 110 -3.55 8.77 1.35
N PHE A 111 -3.59 9.68 0.40
CA PHE A 111 -2.53 10.63 0.13
C PHE A 111 -3.23 11.97 -0.02
N ILE A 112 -3.55 12.56 1.13
CA ILE A 112 -3.44 14.00 1.26
C ILE A 112 -4.41 14.80 0.37
N GLU A 113 -5.72 14.73 0.65
CA GLU A 113 -6.63 15.75 0.12
C GLU A 113 -6.40 17.13 0.79
N ARG A 114 -5.70 17.21 1.93
CA ARG A 114 -5.61 18.48 2.71
C ARG A 114 -4.23 19.00 3.15
N LEU A 115 -3.16 18.18 3.27
CA LEU A 115 -1.89 18.64 3.89
C LEU A 115 -0.71 18.93 2.91
N HIS A 116 -0.75 18.40 1.68
CA HIS A 116 0.30 18.47 0.62
C HIS A 116 -0.25 18.29 -0.83
N GLY A 117 -1.57 18.22 -1.02
CA GLY A 117 -2.26 18.30 -2.31
C GLY A 117 -2.06 17.17 -3.32
N PRO A 118 -2.74 17.24 -4.49
CA PRO A 118 -2.67 16.25 -5.57
C PRO A 118 -1.25 16.00 -6.11
N LEU A 119 -0.39 17.02 -6.06
CA LEU A 119 0.99 16.95 -6.54
C LEU A 119 1.82 15.90 -5.78
N ALA A 120 1.68 15.82 -4.46
CA ALA A 120 2.43 14.87 -3.65
C ALA A 120 2.06 13.42 -3.99
N ARG A 121 0.77 13.16 -4.24
CA ARG A 121 0.27 11.86 -4.71
C ARG A 121 0.89 11.50 -6.05
N ASP A 122 0.83 12.41 -7.02
CA ASP A 122 1.27 12.11 -8.37
C ASP A 122 2.80 11.87 -8.42
N ILE A 123 3.58 12.64 -7.65
CA ILE A 123 5.03 12.40 -7.46
C ILE A 123 5.28 11.02 -6.81
N ALA A 124 4.58 10.71 -5.72
CA ALA A 124 4.77 9.45 -5.01
C ALA A 124 4.41 8.24 -5.89
N VAL A 125 3.29 8.30 -6.60
CA VAL A 125 2.83 7.24 -7.50
C VAL A 125 3.80 7.06 -8.67
N ALA A 126 4.27 8.16 -9.29
CA ALA A 126 5.26 8.09 -10.35
C ALA A 126 6.58 7.45 -9.86
N GLY A 127 7.10 7.91 -8.72
CA GLY A 127 8.32 7.34 -8.13
C GLY A 127 8.19 5.87 -7.76
N LEU A 128 7.05 5.47 -7.19
CA LEU A 128 6.78 4.06 -6.88
C LEU A 128 6.62 3.20 -8.14
N ALA A 129 6.01 3.73 -9.21
CA ALA A 129 5.87 3.00 -10.48
C ALA A 129 7.21 2.75 -11.15
N GLU A 130 8.12 3.74 -11.14
CA GLU A 130 9.47 3.58 -11.69
C GLU A 130 10.33 2.66 -10.82
N GLN A 131 10.23 2.74 -9.50
CA GLN A 131 10.86 1.75 -8.62
C GLN A 131 10.35 0.34 -8.91
N LEU A 132 9.03 0.16 -9.04
CA LEU A 132 8.42 -1.13 -9.35
C LEU A 132 8.90 -1.66 -10.71
N ARG A 133 9.06 -0.78 -11.71
CA ARG A 133 9.65 -1.09 -13.02
C ARG A 133 11.07 -1.63 -12.88
N VAL A 134 11.92 -0.98 -12.07
CA VAL A 134 13.30 -1.43 -11.84
C VAL A 134 13.32 -2.83 -11.23
N PHE A 135 12.53 -3.08 -10.18
CA PHE A 135 12.44 -4.41 -9.57
C PHE A 135 11.86 -5.46 -10.52
N GLY A 136 10.85 -5.11 -11.32
CA GLY A 136 10.25 -6.01 -12.31
C GLY A 136 11.20 -6.40 -13.45
N LYS A 137 12.26 -5.62 -13.70
CA LYS A 137 13.31 -5.99 -14.66
C LYS A 137 14.36 -6.95 -14.10
N MET A 138 14.52 -7.02 -12.77
CA MET A 138 15.52 -7.89 -12.14
C MET A 138 15.21 -9.37 -12.42
N GLY A 139 16.21 -10.10 -12.93
CA GLY A 139 16.08 -11.53 -13.21
C GLY A 139 15.96 -12.33 -11.92
N GLY A 140 14.97 -13.21 -11.82
CA GLY A 140 14.83 -14.13 -10.69
C GLY A 140 14.60 -13.49 -9.32
N LEU A 141 14.08 -12.24 -9.28
CA LEU A 141 13.82 -11.54 -8.01
C LEU A 141 12.87 -12.35 -7.12
N ARG A 142 13.31 -12.64 -5.90
CA ARG A 142 12.60 -13.44 -4.90
C ARG A 142 12.96 -13.02 -3.48
N ARG A 143 12.17 -13.42 -2.49
CA ARG A 143 12.52 -13.26 -1.07
C ARG A 143 13.83 -13.99 -0.77
N ALA A 144 14.65 -13.41 0.10
CA ALA A 144 15.80 -14.12 0.64
C ALA A 144 15.33 -15.38 1.41
N PRO A 145 16.15 -16.44 1.49
CA PRO A 145 15.82 -17.60 2.30
C PRO A 145 15.58 -17.23 3.77
N GLU A 146 14.80 -18.06 4.45
CA GLU A 146 14.57 -18.02 5.90
C GLU A 146 13.90 -16.72 6.41
N ALA A 147 14.13 -16.39 7.69
CA ALA A 147 13.45 -15.31 8.39
C ALA A 147 13.70 -13.92 7.78
N PHE A 148 14.85 -13.72 7.12
CA PHE A 148 15.25 -12.41 6.61
C PHE A 148 14.50 -11.98 5.34
N GLY A 149 13.92 -12.93 4.60
CA GLY A 149 13.09 -12.65 3.43
C GLY A 149 11.63 -12.38 3.76
N THR A 150 11.23 -12.49 5.03
CA THR A 150 9.85 -12.32 5.47
C THR A 150 9.70 -11.04 6.26
N LEU A 151 8.83 -10.14 5.79
CA LEU A 151 8.47 -8.95 6.53
C LEU A 151 7.53 -9.31 7.69
N ARG A 152 8.08 -9.48 8.89
CA ARG A 152 7.28 -9.79 10.09
C ARG A 152 6.50 -8.57 10.54
N ALA A 153 5.19 -8.72 10.67
CA ALA A 153 4.29 -7.66 11.08
C ALA A 153 3.26 -8.15 12.10
N VAL A 154 2.85 -7.26 12.99
CA VAL A 154 1.71 -7.43 13.91
C VAL A 154 0.72 -6.31 13.67
N CYS A 155 -0.57 -6.59 13.86
CA CYS A 155 -1.64 -5.61 13.75
C CYS A 155 -2.37 -5.52 15.08
N GLU A 156 -2.29 -4.37 15.74
CA GLU A 156 -2.95 -4.09 17.02
C GLU A 156 -3.76 -2.80 16.88
N ASN A 157 -5.05 -2.82 17.24
CA ASN A 157 -5.94 -1.65 17.16
C ASN A 157 -5.87 -0.92 15.81
N ALA A 158 -5.87 -1.68 14.71
CA ALA A 158 -5.74 -1.18 13.33
C ALA A 158 -4.39 -0.50 12.97
N VAL A 159 -3.40 -0.58 13.85
CA VAL A 159 -2.03 -0.12 13.60
C VAL A 159 -1.16 -1.34 13.27
N VAL A 160 -0.50 -1.29 12.11
CA VAL A 160 0.46 -2.33 11.71
C VAL A 160 1.86 -1.89 12.10
N SER A 161 2.56 -2.75 12.84
CA SER A 161 3.96 -2.57 13.22
C SER A 161 4.80 -3.72 12.67
N TYR A 162 6.08 -3.47 12.45
CA TYR A 162 7.03 -4.38 11.82
C TYR A 162 8.18 -4.67 12.76
N LEU A 163 8.69 -5.89 12.74
CA LEU A 163 9.84 -6.26 13.58
C LEU A 163 11.10 -5.53 13.07
N SER A 164 11.87 -4.94 13.98
CA SER A 164 13.15 -4.28 13.70
C SER A 164 14.15 -5.26 13.07
N ASP A 165 15.16 -4.74 12.39
CA ASP A 165 16.26 -5.57 11.83
C ASP A 165 17.04 -6.31 12.93
N ALA A 166 17.15 -5.70 14.12
CA ALA A 166 17.75 -6.30 15.32
C ALA A 166 16.81 -7.32 16.02
N GLN A 167 15.56 -7.45 15.56
CA GLN A 167 14.54 -8.35 16.10
C GLN A 167 14.17 -8.11 17.58
N ASP A 168 14.32 -6.87 18.05
CA ASP A 168 14.16 -6.47 19.45
C ASP A 168 13.03 -5.44 19.69
N ALA A 169 12.46 -4.88 18.62
CA ALA A 169 11.44 -3.84 18.72
C ALA A 169 10.41 -3.90 17.57
N TRP A 170 9.20 -3.43 17.84
CA TRP A 170 8.16 -3.22 16.83
C TRP A 170 8.14 -1.75 16.39
N VAL A 171 8.31 -1.49 15.09
CA VAL A 171 8.39 -0.15 14.50
C VAL A 171 7.26 0.10 13.50
N PRO A 172 6.76 1.34 13.35
CA PRO A 172 5.59 1.63 12.49
C PRO A 172 5.91 1.63 10.99
N ILE A 173 7.19 1.62 10.61
CA ILE A 173 7.63 1.61 9.21
C ILE A 173 8.49 0.37 9.00
N PRO A 174 8.26 -0.43 7.95
CA PRO A 174 9.05 -1.63 7.71
C PRO A 174 10.52 -1.25 7.49
N PRO A 175 11.45 -1.81 8.29
CA PRO A 175 12.85 -1.41 8.26
C PRO A 175 13.55 -1.93 7.00
N SER A 176 13.45 -3.23 6.73
CA SER A 176 14.06 -3.86 5.57
C SER A 176 13.26 -5.08 5.06
N LEU A 177 13.52 -5.45 3.82
CA LEU A 177 13.09 -6.71 3.21
C LEU A 177 14.26 -7.23 2.38
N LYS A 178 14.86 -8.36 2.79
CA LYS A 178 16.00 -8.92 2.06
C LYS A 178 15.50 -9.74 0.87
N LEU A 179 16.06 -9.45 -0.30
CA LEU A 179 15.70 -10.07 -1.58
C LEU A 179 16.95 -10.68 -2.23
N CYS A 180 16.74 -11.71 -3.04
CA CYS A 180 17.75 -12.29 -3.92
C CYS A 180 17.32 -12.10 -5.38
N PHE A 181 18.30 -11.94 -6.26
CA PHE A 181 18.10 -11.84 -7.71
C PHE A 181 19.28 -12.50 -8.43
N ASP A 182 19.04 -12.94 -9.67
CA ASP A 182 20.03 -13.65 -10.48
C ASP A 182 20.77 -12.69 -11.43
N SER A 183 20.14 -11.58 -11.81
CA SER A 183 20.77 -10.55 -12.66
C SER A 183 20.18 -9.16 -12.44
N LEU A 184 20.99 -8.12 -12.70
CA LEU A 184 20.55 -6.73 -12.73
C LEU A 184 19.75 -6.41 -14.01
N PRO A 185 18.95 -5.30 -14.02
CA PRO A 185 18.17 -4.84 -15.17
C PRO A 185 18.97 -4.52 -16.43
#